data_AF-A0A327NYW4-F1
#
_entry.id   AF-A0A327NYW4-F1
#
_cell.length_a   1.000
_cell.length_b   1.000
_cell.length_c   1.000
_cell.angle_alpha   90.00
_cell.angle_beta   90.00
_cell.angle_gamma   90.00
#
_symmetry.space_group_name_H-M   'P 1'
#
loop_
_entity.id
_entity.type
_entity.pdbx_description
1 polymer ?
#
loop_
_entity_poly.entity_id
_entity_poly.type
_entity_poly.pdbx_seq_one_letter_code
_entity_poly.pdbx_strand_id
1 'polypeptide(L)'
;MYPATYGRLAVLLSLVVILLVAGYSVLTGFVAIRYFKATHQRLNREVAAHIATFSQPFVGMNVNHEATERIFFNAMVTNPSAEVYLLDTTGRVMIYEAPAEKIKRHQVKLEPIQQFIQTKG
;
A
#
# COMPACT_ATOMS: atom_id res chain seq x y z
N MET A 1 36.17 -20.94 -45.75
CA MET A 1 34.88 -20.31 -46.08
C MET A 1 33.82 -20.73 -45.05
N TYR A 2 33.84 -20.17 -43.82
CA TYR A 2 32.81 -20.39 -42.78
C TYR A 2 32.51 -19.20 -41.82
N PRO A 3 32.89 -17.92 -42.06
CA PRO A 3 32.69 -16.87 -41.04
C PRO A 3 31.21 -16.46 -40.86
N ALA A 4 30.38 -16.62 -41.88
CA ALA A 4 28.99 -16.13 -41.86
C ALA A 4 28.04 -16.97 -40.98
N THR A 5 28.34 -18.25 -40.73
CA THR A 5 27.48 -19.14 -39.92
C THR A 5 27.69 -18.95 -38.43
N TYR A 6 28.94 -18.76 -37.98
CA TYR A 6 29.26 -18.51 -36.56
C TYR A 6 28.74 -17.16 -36.08
N GLY A 7 28.76 -16.12 -36.92
CA GLY A 7 28.19 -14.81 -36.58
C GLY A 7 26.68 -14.85 -36.33
N ARG A 8 25.93 -15.61 -37.15
CA ARG A 8 24.48 -15.80 -36.95
C ARG A 8 24.18 -16.54 -35.65
N LEU A 9 24.96 -17.58 -35.35
CA LEU A 9 24.81 -18.32 -34.09
C LEU A 9 25.14 -17.45 -32.87
N ALA A 10 26.19 -16.63 -32.95
CA ALA A 10 26.56 -15.71 -31.89
C ALA A 10 25.46 -14.66 -31.62
N VAL A 11 24.89 -14.05 -32.67
CA VAL A 11 23.78 -13.10 -32.50
C VAL A 11 22.55 -13.76 -31.89
N LEU A 12 22.18 -14.97 -32.35
CA LEU A 12 21.06 -15.72 -31.77
C LEU A 12 21.29 -16.02 -30.28
N LEU A 13 22.48 -16.48 -29.90
CA LEU A 13 22.83 -16.75 -28.52
C LEU A 13 22.81 -15.47 -27.67
N SER A 14 23.40 -14.38 -28.16
CA SER A 14 23.36 -13.08 -27.47
C SER A 14 21.93 -12.57 -27.28
N LEU A 15 21.07 -12.73 -28.29
CA LEU A 15 19.66 -12.32 -28.20
C LEU A 15 18.92 -13.14 -27.13
N VAL A 16 19.13 -14.45 -27.08
CA VAL A 16 18.56 -15.31 -26.03
C VAL A 16 19.03 -14.88 -24.65
N VAL A 17 20.32 -14.61 -24.46
CA VAL A 17 20.86 -14.14 -23.18
C VAL A 17 20.23 -12.80 -22.78
N ILE A 18 20.10 -11.85 -23.71
CA ILE A 18 19.46 -10.56 -23.46
C ILE A 18 18.00 -10.74 -23.04
N LEU A 19 17.25 -11.61 -23.72
CA LEU A 19 15.86 -11.89 -23.35
C LEU A 19 15.75 -12.53 -21.96
N LEU A 20 16.66 -13.44 -21.61
CA LEU A 20 16.69 -14.05 -20.28
C LEU A 20 17.00 -13.02 -19.19
N VAL A 21 17.99 -12.15 -19.41
CA VAL A 21 18.33 -11.07 -18.47
C VAL A 21 17.17 -10.10 -18.31
N ALA A 22 16.57 -9.65 -19.42
CA ALA A 22 15.42 -8.75 -19.39
C ALA A 22 14.22 -9.39 -18.67
N GLY A 23 13.91 -10.66 -18.97
CA GLY A 23 12.85 -11.40 -18.30
C GLY A 23 13.09 -11.55 -16.80
N TYR A 24 14.32 -11.89 -16.41
CA TYR A 24 14.71 -11.99 -15.00
C TYR A 24 14.61 -10.65 -14.26
N SER A 25 15.06 -9.55 -14.88
CA SER A 25 14.96 -8.21 -14.29
C SER A 25 13.51 -7.78 -14.09
N VAL A 26 12.64 -8.02 -15.08
CA VAL A 26 11.20 -7.70 -14.98
C VAL A 26 10.54 -8.53 -13.88
N LEU A 27 10.81 -9.84 -13.83
CA LEU A 27 10.24 -10.71 -12.82
C LEU A 27 10.67 -10.28 -11.41
N THR A 28 11.97 -10.04 -11.22
CA THR A 28 12.52 -9.61 -9.94
C THR A 28 11.91 -8.28 -9.50
N GLY A 29 11.78 -7.31 -10.42
CA GLY A 29 11.12 -6.03 -10.12
C GLY A 29 9.65 -6.19 -9.73
N PHE A 30 8.91 -7.05 -10.44
CA PHE A 30 7.51 -7.34 -10.11
C PHE A 30 7.36 -7.97 -8.72
N VAL A 31 8.19 -8.96 -8.41
CA VAL A 31 8.20 -9.63 -7.10
C VAL A 31 8.57 -8.64 -6.00
N ALA A 32 9.59 -7.81 -6.21
CA ALA A 32 10.02 -6.81 -5.23
C ALA A 32 8.90 -5.81 -4.90
N ILE A 33 8.22 -5.27 -5.90
CA ILE A 33 7.10 -4.33 -5.70
C ILE A 33 5.93 -5.00 -4.98
N ARG A 34 5.61 -6.26 -5.34
CA ARG A 34 4.54 -7.03 -4.68
C ARG A 34 4.87 -7.29 -3.21
N TYR A 35 6.10 -7.70 -2.94
CA TYR A 35 6.59 -7.94 -1.59
C TYR A 35 6.55 -6.66 -0.75
N PHE A 36 7.08 -5.56 -1.28
CA PHE A 36 7.05 -4.26 -0.63
C PHE A 36 5.62 -3.84 -0.26
N LYS A 37 4.68 -3.93 -1.21
CA LYS A 37 3.26 -3.62 -0.96
C LYS A 37 2.64 -4.52 0.12
N ALA A 38 2.92 -5.83 0.08
CA ALA A 38 2.39 -6.76 1.06
C ALA A 38 2.93 -6.49 2.47
N THR A 39 4.24 -6.22 2.59
CA THR A 39 4.88 -5.87 3.86
C THR A 39 4.32 -4.58 4.44
N HIS A 40 4.18 -3.53 3.62
CA HIS A 40 3.56 -2.28 4.04
C HIS A 40 2.09 -2.47 4.46
N GLN A 41 1.32 -3.26 3.70
CA GLN A 41 -0.07 -3.54 4.04
C GLN A 41 -0.20 -4.28 5.38
N ARG A 42 0.70 -5.24 5.65
CA ARG A 42 0.73 -5.96 6.93
C ARG A 42 1.06 -5.03 8.09
N LEU A 43 2.10 -4.20 7.94
CA LEU A 43 2.47 -3.22 8.96
C LEU A 43 1.31 -2.24 9.24
N ASN A 44 0.73 -1.66 8.19
CA ASN A 44 -0.37 -0.72 8.32
C ASN A 44 -1.60 -1.35 8.98
N ARG A 45 -1.87 -2.65 8.72
CA ARG A 45 -2.93 -3.39 9.41
C ARG A 45 -2.67 -3.49 10.91
N GLU A 46 -1.46 -3.87 11.30
CA GLU A 46 -1.10 -3.99 12.72
C GLU A 46 -1.22 -2.63 13.42
N VAL A 47 -0.72 -1.56 12.80
CA VAL A 47 -0.86 -0.18 13.31
C VAL A 47 -2.33 0.24 13.39
N ALA A 48 -3.12 -0.01 12.35
CA ALA A 48 -4.55 0.34 12.34
C ALA A 48 -5.33 -0.39 13.45
N ALA A 49 -5.01 -1.66 13.73
CA ALA A 49 -5.63 -2.40 14.83
C ALA A 49 -5.28 -1.78 16.20
N HIS A 50 -4.03 -1.36 16.40
CA HIS A 50 -3.64 -0.63 17.62
C HIS A 50 -4.39 0.71 17.71
N ILE A 51 -4.38 1.52 16.66
CA ILE A 51 -5.10 2.80 16.63
C ILE A 51 -6.59 2.60 16.93
N ALA A 52 -7.25 1.63 16.32
CA ALA A 52 -8.67 1.36 16.57
C ALA A 52 -8.95 0.95 18.03
N THR A 53 -8.03 0.21 18.65
CA THR A 53 -8.16 -0.22 20.05
C THR A 53 -7.97 0.95 21.03
N PHE A 54 -7.00 1.84 20.76
CA PHE A 54 -6.65 2.93 21.67
C PHE A 54 -7.41 4.24 21.41
N SER A 55 -7.87 4.49 20.18
CA SER A 55 -8.57 5.73 19.84
C SER A 55 -9.95 5.86 20.45
N GLN A 56 -10.60 4.74 20.80
CA GLN A 56 -12.00 4.70 21.22
C GLN A 56 -12.80 5.78 20.47
N PRO A 57 -12.84 5.71 19.13
CA PRO A 57 -13.26 6.85 18.31
C PRO A 57 -14.73 7.22 18.55
N PHE A 58 -15.47 6.37 19.26
CA PHE A 58 -16.84 6.58 19.67
C PHE A 58 -16.94 6.53 21.20
N VAL A 59 -17.60 7.55 21.78
CA VAL A 59 -18.12 7.52 23.14
C VAL A 59 -19.65 7.49 23.03
N GLY A 60 -20.24 6.31 23.18
CA GLY A 60 -21.67 6.09 22.90
C GLY A 60 -21.96 6.12 21.39
N MET A 61 -22.89 6.98 20.95
CA MET A 61 -23.20 7.19 19.51
C MET A 61 -22.44 8.36 18.87
N ASN A 62 -21.65 9.11 19.65
CA ASN A 62 -20.97 10.30 19.16
C ASN A 62 -19.48 10.02 18.97
N VAL A 63 -18.94 10.55 17.86
CA VAL A 63 -17.51 10.49 17.56
C VAL A 63 -16.77 11.38 18.56
N ASN A 64 -15.78 10.83 19.27
CA ASN A 64 -14.89 11.59 20.13
C ASN A 64 -13.77 12.19 19.28
N HIS A 65 -14.09 13.32 18.63
CA HIS A 65 -13.19 14.02 17.71
C HIS A 65 -11.83 14.32 18.34
N GLU A 66 -11.81 14.90 19.53
CA GLU A 66 -10.58 15.37 20.19
C GLU A 66 -9.63 14.20 20.55
N ALA A 67 -10.16 13.09 21.08
CA ALA A 67 -9.34 11.92 21.38
C ALA A 67 -8.83 11.24 20.10
N THR A 68 -9.64 11.22 19.05
CA THR A 68 -9.30 10.62 17.76
C THR A 68 -8.20 11.42 17.05
N GLU A 69 -8.37 12.75 16.96
CA GLU A 69 -7.38 13.68 16.37
C GLU A 69 -6.03 13.58 17.07
N ARG A 70 -6.01 13.57 18.42
CA ARG A 70 -4.75 13.45 19.17
C ARG A 70 -3.99 12.15 18.87
N ILE A 71 -4.70 11.03 18.68
CA ILE A 71 -4.07 9.75 18.36
C ILE A 71 -3.62 9.71 16.91
N PHE A 72 -4.38 10.31 16.00
CA PHE A 72 -4.00 10.42 14.59
C PHE A 72 -2.75 11.29 14.44
N PHE A 73 -2.70 12.43 15.14
CA PHE A 73 -1.54 13.29 15.22
C PHE A 73 -0.31 12.52 15.73
N ASN A 74 -0.43 11.80 16.85
CA ASN A 74 0.69 11.00 17.40
C ASN A 74 1.16 9.90 16.43
N ALA A 75 0.23 9.25 15.72
CA ALA A 75 0.56 8.25 14.71
C ALA A 75 1.35 8.87 13.54
N MET A 76 0.94 10.06 13.08
CA MET A 76 1.63 10.80 12.01
C MET A 76 2.97 11.38 12.46
N VAL A 77 3.11 11.87 13.69
CA VAL A 77 4.42 12.32 14.21
C VAL A 77 5.41 11.15 14.27
N THR A 78 4.93 9.95 14.63
CA THR A 78 5.77 8.75 14.72
C THR A 78 6.14 8.21 13.34
N ASN A 79 5.20 8.24 12.39
CA ASN A 79 5.43 7.88 11.00
C ASN A 79 4.84 8.95 10.08
N PRO A 80 5.64 9.96 9.67
CA PRO A 80 5.18 11.08 8.84
C PRO A 80 4.70 10.67 7.44
N SER A 81 5.01 9.44 7.02
CA SER A 81 4.54 8.88 5.75
C SER A 81 3.19 8.15 5.89
N ALA A 82 2.70 7.93 7.11
CA ALA A 82 1.40 7.30 7.35
C ALA A 82 0.28 8.35 7.27
N GLU A 83 -0.80 8.00 6.59
CA GLU A 83 -2.01 8.80 6.51
C GLU A 83 -3.15 8.03 7.18
N VAL A 84 -3.83 8.67 8.15
CA VAL A 84 -4.90 8.05 8.93
C VAL A 84 -6.19 8.79 8.66
N TYR A 85 -7.25 8.03 8.38
CA TYR A 85 -8.57 8.53 8.03
C TYR A 85 -9.63 7.80 8.83
N LEU A 86 -10.60 8.53 9.38
CA LEU A 86 -11.82 7.96 9.91
C LEU A 86 -12.88 7.95 8.81
N LEU A 87 -13.48 6.80 8.56
CA LEU A 87 -14.55 6.64 7.57
C LEU A 87 -15.89 6.36 8.26
N ASP A 88 -16.98 6.83 7.67
CA ASP A 88 -18.33 6.37 8.03
C ASP A 88 -18.64 5.00 7.40
N THR A 89 -19.83 4.46 7.70
CA THR A 89 -20.30 3.16 7.18
C THR A 89 -20.57 3.16 5.67
N THR A 90 -20.54 4.32 5.01
CA THR A 90 -20.67 4.49 3.55
C THR A 90 -19.33 4.75 2.86
N GLY A 91 -18.24 4.81 3.64
CA GLY A 91 -16.89 5.07 3.16
C GLY A 91 -16.56 6.54 2.96
N ARG A 92 -17.37 7.47 3.48
CA ARG A 92 -17.07 8.90 3.47
C ARG A 92 -16.02 9.22 4.54
N VAL A 93 -15.03 10.03 4.19
CA VAL A 93 -14.01 10.51 5.13
C VAL A 93 -14.65 11.52 6.10
N MET A 94 -14.64 11.19 7.40
CA MET A 94 -15.15 12.03 8.49
C MET A 94 -14.04 12.85 9.15
N ILE A 95 -12.92 12.23 9.49
CA ILE A 95 -11.78 12.85 10.20
C ILE A 95 -10.50 12.54 9.45
N TYR A 96 -9.62 13.55 9.33
CA TYR A 96 -8.30 13.44 8.75
C TYR A 96 -7.37 14.50 9.36
N GLU A 97 -6.09 14.16 9.51
CA GLU A 97 -5.04 15.03 10.07
C GLU A 97 -4.01 15.42 8.99
N ALA A 98 -4.51 15.74 7.78
CA ALA A 98 -3.68 16.15 6.65
C ALA A 98 -4.13 17.53 6.14
N PRO A 99 -3.22 18.37 5.61
CA PRO A 99 -3.62 19.61 4.92
C PRO A 99 -4.72 19.29 3.89
N ALA A 100 -5.83 20.03 3.91
CA ALA A 100 -7.01 19.76 3.08
C ALA A 100 -6.66 19.64 1.58
N GLU A 101 -5.65 20.38 1.11
CA GLU A 101 -5.10 20.35 -0.24
C GLU A 101 -4.54 18.98 -0.66
N LYS A 102 -4.17 18.12 0.29
CA LYS A 102 -3.66 16.77 0.03
C LYS A 102 -4.75 15.72 -0.11
N ILE A 103 -6.00 16.01 0.28
CA ILE A 103 -7.06 15.03 0.13
C ILE A 103 -7.49 14.95 -1.33
N LYS A 104 -7.08 13.87 -1.98
CA LYS A 104 -7.50 13.56 -3.36
C LYS A 104 -8.80 12.77 -3.43
N ARG A 105 -9.30 12.25 -2.29
CA ARG A 105 -10.43 11.32 -2.26
C ARG A 105 -11.26 11.46 -0.99
N HIS A 106 -12.52 11.86 -1.14
CA HIS A 106 -13.47 12.01 -0.03
C HIS A 106 -14.34 10.77 0.21
N GLN A 107 -14.33 9.82 -0.72
CA GLN A 107 -15.08 8.58 -0.60
C GLN A 107 -14.25 7.36 -1.03
N VAL A 108 -14.23 6.37 -0.16
CA VAL A 108 -13.47 5.13 -0.30
C VAL A 108 -14.44 3.97 -0.46
N LYS A 109 -14.17 3.10 -1.44
CA LYS A 109 -14.93 1.86 -1.61
C LYS A 109 -14.62 0.92 -0.46
N LEU A 110 -15.64 0.51 0.28
CA LEU A 110 -15.48 -0.32 1.47
C LEU A 110 -15.37 -1.82 1.13
N GLU A 111 -15.84 -2.24 -0.05
CA GLU A 111 -15.89 -3.67 -0.43
C GLU A 111 -14.51 -4.35 -0.34
N PRO A 112 -13.41 -3.77 -0.88
CA PRO A 112 -12.09 -4.38 -0.78
C PRO A 112 -11.55 -4.41 0.66
N ILE A 113 -11.92 -3.40 1.48
CA ILE A 113 -11.49 -3.29 2.87
C ILE A 113 -12.18 -4.35 3.72
N GLN A 114 -13.50 -4.50 3.54
CA GLN A 114 -14.29 -5.52 4.22
C GLN A 114 -13.80 -6.92 3.84
N GLN A 115 -13.53 -7.17 2.56
CA GLN A 115 -12.96 -8.45 2.12
C GLN A 115 -11.60 -8.72 2.78
N PHE A 116 -10.70 -7.73 2.81
CA PHE A 116 -9.40 -7.85 3.46
C PHE A 116 -9.52 -8.16 4.96
N ILE A 117 -10.46 -7.53 5.67
CA ILE A 117 -10.69 -7.81 7.10
C ILE A 117 -11.25 -9.22 7.30
N GLN A 118 -12.20 -9.65 6.45
CA GLN A 118 -12.81 -10.99 6.53
C GLN A 118 -11.80 -12.11 6.28
N THR A 119 -10.84 -11.90 5.36
CA THR A 119 -9.77 -12.88 5.10
C THR A 119 -8.66 -12.84 6.16
N LYS A 120 -8.86 -12.07 7.25
CA LYS A 120 -7.84 -11.81 8.27
C LYS A 120 -6.52 -11.33 7.64
N GLY A 121 -6.63 -10.44 6.65
CA GLY A 121 -5.53 -9.75 5.97
C GLY A 121 -4.54 -10.68 5.30
#